data_AF-A0A0D8XUW8-F1
#
_entry.id   AF-A0A0D8XUW8-F1
#
_cell.length_a   1.000
_cell.length_b   1.000
_cell.length_c   1.000
_cell.angle_alpha   90.00
_cell.angle_beta   90.00
_cell.angle_gamma   90.00
#
_symmetry.space_group_name_H-M   'P 1'
#
loop_
_entity.id
_entity.type
_entity.pdbx_description
1 polymer ?
#
loop_
_entity_poly.entity_id
_entity_poly.type
_entity_poly.pdbx_seq_one_letter_code
_entity_poly.pdbx_strand_id
1 'polypeptide(L)'
;MTRDAVEEILTRFRVSKDYGFLICCDPSTLPKYYRPWIDLCDNMIELIKENRVREAIECLPELKTDSLVTYEDWRIAHLLLVTLTSGYIWSNDPDHAPLILPRNLCTPLMAVSERLGMRPVICHASACLANWNLIDPTLPFSPDNLQLNAFKFLNSRANHWFFSVTAQVEKDFVPCICNIIRAVFFSMRNDFQHTKMALNSIVECLTQATKTMKV
;
A
#
# COMPACT_ATOMS: atom_id res chain seq x y z
N MET A 1 12.86 31.02 0.57
CA MET A 1 13.91 30.12 0.06
C MET A 1 14.04 28.78 0.80
N THR A 2 13.38 28.52 1.94
CA THR A 2 13.54 27.26 2.72
C THR A 2 12.46 26.20 2.49
N ARG A 3 11.24 26.58 2.06
CA ARG A 3 10.11 25.66 1.89
C ARG A 3 10.27 24.73 0.68
N ASP A 4 10.84 25.26 -0.40
CA ASP A 4 11.00 24.55 -1.68
C ASP A 4 12.02 23.41 -1.59
N ALA A 5 13.08 23.57 -0.78
CA ALA A 5 14.12 22.54 -0.63
C ALA A 5 13.66 21.31 0.19
N VAL A 6 12.80 21.51 1.19
CA VAL A 6 12.21 20.40 1.96
C VAL A 6 11.24 19.60 1.10
N GLU A 7 10.47 20.30 0.26
CA GLU A 7 9.57 19.69 -0.72
C GLU A 7 10.32 18.88 -1.77
N GLU A 8 11.43 19.41 -2.29
CA GLU A 8 12.29 18.67 -3.22
C GLU A 8 12.83 17.35 -2.61
N ILE A 9 13.25 17.38 -1.34
CA ILE A 9 13.71 16.19 -0.62
C ILE A 9 12.56 15.18 -0.46
N LEU A 10 11.37 15.63 -0.04
CA LEU A 10 10.19 14.78 0.08
C LEU A 10 9.84 14.11 -1.26
N THR A 11 9.79 14.88 -2.35
CA THR A 11 9.53 14.36 -3.70
C THR A 11 10.58 13.35 -4.13
N ARG A 12 11.87 13.62 -3.87
CA ARG A 12 12.97 12.68 -4.19
C ARG A 12 12.81 11.33 -3.51
N PHE A 13 12.32 11.31 -2.27
CA PHE A 13 12.05 10.09 -1.51
C PHE A 13 10.61 9.57 -1.67
N ARG A 14 9.81 10.16 -2.57
CA ARG A 14 8.41 9.83 -2.83
C ARG A 14 7.54 9.87 -1.55
N VAL A 15 7.79 10.88 -0.71
CA VAL A 15 7.00 11.14 0.49
C VAL A 15 6.02 12.26 0.20
N SER A 16 4.73 11.97 0.32
CA SER A 16 3.67 12.96 0.25
C SER A 16 3.66 13.83 1.50
N LYS A 17 3.48 15.14 1.34
CA LYS A 17 3.26 16.05 2.47
C LYS A 17 1.93 15.79 3.19
N ASP A 18 0.96 15.26 2.47
CA ASP A 18 -0.37 15.00 3.00
C ASP A 18 -0.48 13.57 3.50
N TYR A 19 0.10 12.60 2.79
CA TYR A 19 -0.09 11.17 3.04
C TYR A 19 1.18 10.42 3.48
N GLY A 20 2.34 11.09 3.54
CA GLY A 20 3.61 10.45 3.91
C GLY A 20 4.00 9.37 2.91
N PHE A 21 4.21 8.15 3.39
CA PHE A 21 4.56 7.01 2.53
C PHE A 21 3.34 6.30 1.92
N LEU A 22 2.12 6.65 2.35
CA LEU A 22 0.91 6.17 1.70
C LEU A 22 0.86 6.69 0.27
N ILE A 23 0.46 5.82 -0.65
CA ILE A 23 0.30 6.12 -2.06
C ILE A 23 -1.15 5.87 -2.46
N CYS A 24 -1.76 6.86 -3.12
CA CYS A 24 -3.09 6.70 -3.68
C CYS A 24 -2.96 5.91 -4.99
N CYS A 25 -3.43 4.67 -4.96
CA CYS A 25 -3.39 3.76 -6.09
C CYS A 25 -4.83 3.35 -6.41
N ASP A 26 -5.39 3.83 -7.50
CA ASP A 26 -6.74 3.44 -7.94
C ASP A 26 -6.65 2.33 -9.00
N PRO A 27 -7.09 1.09 -8.72
CA PRO A 27 -7.13 0.03 -9.72
C PRO A 27 -7.91 0.40 -10.99
N SER A 28 -8.85 1.34 -10.90
CA SER A 28 -9.67 1.78 -12.03
C SER A 28 -8.86 2.52 -13.11
N THR A 29 -7.68 3.06 -12.76
CA THR A 29 -6.80 3.77 -13.70
C THR A 29 -5.97 2.82 -14.56
N LEU A 30 -5.85 1.54 -14.16
CA LEU A 30 -5.12 0.56 -14.96
C LEU A 30 -5.81 0.32 -16.31
N PRO A 31 -5.04 0.09 -17.39
CA PRO A 31 -5.59 -0.34 -18.67
C PRO A 31 -6.53 -1.54 -18.52
N LYS A 32 -7.61 -1.57 -19.33
CA LYS A 32 -8.58 -2.69 -19.36
C LYS A 32 -7.91 -4.07 -19.54
N TYR A 33 -6.72 -4.10 -20.13
CA TYR A 33 -5.88 -5.28 -20.24
C TYR A 33 -5.65 -6.00 -18.90
N TYR A 34 -5.57 -5.26 -17.77
CA TYR A 34 -5.34 -5.81 -16.43
C TYR A 34 -6.62 -6.12 -15.64
N ARG A 35 -7.80 -5.98 -16.25
CA ARG A 35 -9.08 -6.33 -15.62
C ARG A 35 -9.13 -7.73 -15.02
N PRO A 36 -8.55 -8.78 -15.65
CA PRO A 36 -8.56 -10.12 -15.05
C PRO A 36 -7.97 -10.18 -13.63
N TRP A 37 -6.93 -9.38 -13.33
CA TRP A 37 -6.39 -9.32 -11.97
C TRP A 37 -7.32 -8.61 -10.99
N ILE A 38 -7.88 -7.47 -11.41
CA ILE A 38 -8.78 -6.63 -10.59
C ILE A 38 -10.04 -7.41 -10.24
N ASP A 39 -10.72 -7.94 -11.26
CA ASP A 39 -12.01 -8.59 -11.12
C ASP A 39 -11.89 -9.87 -10.25
N LEU A 40 -10.77 -10.59 -10.35
CA LEU A 40 -10.52 -11.76 -9.50
C LEU A 40 -10.21 -11.37 -8.05
N CYS A 41 -9.46 -10.29 -7.81
CA CYS A 41 -9.27 -9.74 -6.47
C CYS A 41 -10.58 -9.28 -5.84
N ASP A 42 -11.48 -8.65 -6.59
CA ASP A 42 -12.78 -8.20 -6.09
C ASP A 42 -13.73 -9.38 -5.80
N ASN A 43 -13.64 -10.48 -6.56
CA ASN A 43 -14.43 -11.69 -6.33
C ASN A 43 -13.81 -12.66 -5.30
N MET A 44 -12.69 -12.29 -4.67
CA MET A 44 -11.89 -13.19 -3.83
C MET A 44 -12.69 -13.79 -2.67
N ILE A 45 -13.57 -13.02 -2.02
CA ILE A 45 -14.39 -13.51 -0.90
C ILE A 45 -15.27 -14.69 -1.33
N GLU A 46 -15.96 -14.58 -2.45
CA GLU A 46 -16.85 -15.64 -2.94
C GLU A 46 -16.05 -16.86 -3.39
N LEU A 47 -14.91 -16.65 -4.06
CA LEU A 47 -14.01 -17.75 -4.45
C LEU A 47 -13.46 -18.53 -3.25
N ILE A 48 -13.16 -17.84 -2.14
CA ILE A 48 -12.74 -18.50 -0.89
C ILE A 48 -13.88 -19.36 -0.33
N LYS A 49 -15.10 -18.82 -0.26
CA LYS A 49 -16.26 -19.56 0.24
C LYS A 49 -16.56 -20.81 -0.60
N GLU A 50 -16.41 -20.70 -1.92
CA GLU A 50 -16.61 -21.80 -2.85
C GLU A 50 -15.42 -22.77 -2.92
N ASN A 51 -14.29 -22.45 -2.27
CA ASN A 51 -13.04 -23.21 -2.33
C ASN A 51 -12.46 -23.29 -3.77
N ARG A 52 -12.68 -22.25 -4.58
CA ARG A 52 -12.34 -22.19 -6.03
C ARG A 52 -11.22 -21.22 -6.40
N VAL A 53 -10.53 -20.64 -5.41
CA VAL A 53 -9.45 -19.67 -5.65
C VAL A 53 -8.36 -20.22 -6.58
N ARG A 54 -7.85 -21.45 -6.32
CA ARG A 54 -6.81 -22.06 -7.16
C ARG A 54 -7.25 -22.27 -8.60
N GLU A 55 -8.43 -22.88 -8.80
CA GLU A 55 -9.02 -23.11 -10.14
C GLU A 55 -9.17 -21.79 -10.91
N ALA A 56 -9.71 -20.75 -10.27
CA ALA A 56 -9.92 -19.47 -10.91
C ALA A 56 -8.62 -18.76 -11.29
N ILE A 57 -7.58 -18.88 -10.44
CA ILE A 57 -6.24 -18.36 -10.72
C ILE A 57 -5.58 -19.14 -11.86
N GLU A 58 -5.68 -20.45 -11.90
CA GLU A 58 -5.12 -21.27 -12.97
C GLU A 58 -5.77 -20.97 -14.33
N CYS A 59 -7.03 -20.53 -14.32
CA CYS A 59 -7.74 -20.06 -15.52
C CYS A 59 -7.39 -18.62 -15.95
N LEU A 60 -6.63 -17.86 -15.15
CA LEU A 60 -6.25 -16.49 -15.53
C LEU A 60 -5.34 -16.49 -16.77
N PRO A 61 -5.53 -15.55 -17.70
CA PRO A 61 -4.56 -15.34 -18.78
C PRO A 61 -3.22 -14.87 -18.20
N GLU A 62 -2.11 -15.31 -18.81
CA GLU A 62 -0.79 -14.74 -18.52
C GLU A 62 -0.71 -13.32 -19.10
N LEU A 63 -0.76 -12.32 -18.22
CA LEU A 63 -0.66 -10.91 -18.59
C LEU A 63 0.78 -10.42 -18.48
N LYS A 64 1.23 -9.65 -19.46
CA LYS A 64 2.54 -8.98 -19.45
C LYS A 64 2.46 -7.64 -18.72
N THR A 65 3.61 -7.09 -18.33
CA THR A 65 3.68 -5.82 -17.58
C THR A 65 3.98 -4.60 -18.47
N ASP A 66 4.05 -4.78 -19.79
CA ASP A 66 4.49 -3.77 -20.76
C ASP A 66 3.62 -2.50 -20.78
N SER A 67 2.37 -2.60 -20.34
CA SER A 67 1.42 -1.47 -20.29
C SER A 67 1.35 -0.76 -18.94
N LEU A 68 2.22 -1.11 -17.97
CA LEU A 68 2.34 -0.37 -16.70
C LEU A 68 3.32 0.80 -16.89
N VAL A 69 2.85 2.03 -16.65
CA VAL A 69 3.61 3.23 -17.01
C VAL A 69 4.07 3.98 -15.75
N THR A 70 3.13 4.32 -14.87
CA THR A 70 3.38 5.15 -13.70
C THR A 70 3.85 4.32 -12.51
N TYR A 71 4.50 4.96 -11.52
CA TYR A 71 4.92 4.26 -10.31
C TYR A 71 3.72 3.67 -9.56
N GLU A 72 2.60 4.38 -9.58
CA GLU A 72 1.30 3.99 -9.04
C GLU A 72 0.77 2.73 -9.74
N ASP A 73 0.88 2.63 -11.08
CA ASP A 73 0.51 1.44 -11.86
C ASP A 73 1.31 0.21 -11.39
N TRP A 74 2.62 0.36 -11.23
CA TRP A 74 3.49 -0.72 -10.76
C TRP A 74 3.13 -1.13 -9.31
N ARG A 75 2.85 -0.16 -8.44
CA ARG A 75 2.49 -0.40 -7.03
C ARG A 75 1.14 -1.11 -6.90
N ILE A 76 0.14 -0.71 -7.68
CA ILE A 76 -1.16 -1.40 -7.68
C ILE A 76 -1.07 -2.79 -8.30
N ALA A 77 -0.29 -2.96 -9.37
CA ALA A 77 -0.04 -4.28 -9.96
C ALA A 77 0.63 -5.23 -8.95
N HIS A 78 1.61 -4.74 -8.18
CA HIS A 78 2.24 -5.53 -7.12
C HIS A 78 1.21 -5.94 -6.07
N LEU A 79 0.41 -4.99 -5.58
CA LEU A 79 -0.66 -5.23 -4.60
C LEU A 79 -1.65 -6.32 -5.08
N LEU A 80 -2.16 -6.21 -6.31
CA LEU A 80 -3.08 -7.19 -6.87
C LEU A 80 -2.42 -8.57 -6.98
N LEU A 81 -1.21 -8.63 -7.55
CA LEU A 81 -0.49 -9.90 -7.75
C LEU A 81 -0.11 -10.58 -6.43
N VAL A 82 0.32 -9.85 -5.40
CA VAL A 82 0.57 -10.44 -4.08
C VAL A 82 -0.72 -10.88 -3.40
N THR A 83 -1.84 -10.18 -3.64
CA THR A 83 -3.15 -10.62 -3.14
C THR A 83 -3.57 -11.94 -3.78
N LEU A 84 -3.49 -12.04 -5.10
CA LEU A 84 -3.79 -13.29 -5.82
C LEU A 84 -2.87 -14.42 -5.39
N THR A 85 -1.57 -14.13 -5.25
CA THR A 85 -0.58 -15.11 -4.79
C THR A 85 -0.88 -15.59 -3.37
N SER A 86 -1.20 -14.69 -2.44
CA SER A 86 -1.62 -15.05 -1.08
C SER A 86 -2.89 -15.88 -1.09
N GLY A 87 -3.87 -15.54 -1.94
CA GLY A 87 -5.09 -16.35 -2.10
C GLY A 87 -4.77 -17.76 -2.62
N TYR A 88 -3.98 -17.87 -3.68
CA TYR A 88 -3.59 -19.16 -4.26
C TYR A 88 -2.95 -20.11 -3.23
N ILE A 89 -2.03 -19.57 -2.42
CA ILE A 89 -1.29 -20.37 -1.46
C ILE A 89 -2.18 -20.76 -0.27
N TRP A 90 -2.94 -19.81 0.29
CA TRP A 90 -3.53 -19.92 1.63
C TRP A 90 -5.05 -20.06 1.69
N SER A 91 -5.79 -19.93 0.58
CA SER A 91 -7.26 -19.93 0.61
C SER A 91 -7.93 -21.30 0.67
N ASN A 92 -7.19 -22.38 0.46
CA ASN A 92 -7.67 -23.76 0.59
C ASN A 92 -7.10 -24.38 1.88
N ASP A 93 -7.01 -25.71 1.94
CA ASP A 93 -6.45 -26.44 3.09
C ASP A 93 -5.02 -25.97 3.45
N PRO A 94 -4.81 -25.41 4.66
CA PRO A 94 -3.51 -24.96 5.13
C PRO A 94 -2.45 -26.07 5.19
N ASP A 95 -2.85 -27.32 5.43
CA ASP A 95 -1.94 -28.46 5.49
C ASP A 95 -1.44 -28.90 4.11
N HIS A 96 -2.10 -28.42 3.05
CA HIS A 96 -1.82 -28.74 1.65
C HIS A 96 -1.61 -27.48 0.81
N ALA A 97 -0.77 -26.56 1.30
CA ALA A 97 -0.34 -25.37 0.57
C ALA A 97 0.48 -25.75 -0.68
N PRO A 98 0.24 -25.11 -1.84
CA PRO A 98 0.97 -25.40 -3.07
C PRO A 98 2.40 -24.88 -2.95
N LEU A 99 3.36 -25.69 -3.38
CA LEU A 99 4.79 -25.33 -3.38
C LEU A 99 5.25 -24.66 -4.69
N ILE A 100 4.38 -24.64 -5.70
CA ILE A 100 4.66 -24.12 -7.03
C ILE A 100 3.57 -23.11 -7.39
N LEU A 101 3.98 -21.91 -7.79
CA LEU A 101 3.05 -20.90 -8.31
C LEU A 101 2.84 -21.08 -9.82
N PRO A 102 1.61 -20.89 -10.32
CA PRO A 102 1.36 -20.95 -11.74
C PRO A 102 2.07 -19.80 -12.46
N ARG A 103 2.49 -20.05 -13.71
CA ARG A 103 3.30 -19.12 -14.49
C ARG A 103 2.62 -17.76 -14.68
N ASN A 104 1.30 -17.77 -14.88
CA ASN A 104 0.47 -16.58 -15.07
C ASN A 104 0.47 -15.60 -13.87
N LEU A 105 0.86 -16.05 -12.67
CA LEU A 105 1.15 -15.18 -11.52
C LEU A 105 2.64 -14.92 -11.35
N CYS A 106 3.46 -15.97 -11.45
CA CYS A 106 4.89 -15.90 -11.15
C CYS A 106 5.62 -14.93 -12.09
N THR A 107 5.42 -15.04 -13.41
CA THR A 107 6.08 -14.17 -14.40
C THR A 107 5.82 -12.68 -14.15
N PRO A 108 4.55 -12.21 -14.08
CA PRO A 108 4.30 -10.79 -13.84
C PRO A 108 4.69 -10.34 -12.43
N LEU A 109 4.50 -11.17 -11.39
CA LEU A 109 4.89 -10.79 -10.03
C LEU A 109 6.40 -10.58 -9.92
N MET A 110 7.20 -11.45 -10.53
CA MET A 110 8.66 -11.29 -10.58
C MET A 110 9.04 -10.00 -11.30
N ALA A 111 8.48 -9.75 -12.48
CA ALA A 111 8.77 -8.55 -13.27
C ALA A 111 8.41 -7.25 -12.53
N VAL A 112 7.22 -7.19 -11.90
CA VAL A 112 6.80 -6.04 -11.11
C VAL A 112 7.69 -5.86 -9.87
N SER A 113 8.03 -6.96 -9.18
CA SER A 113 8.87 -6.92 -7.99
C SER A 113 10.27 -6.42 -8.30
N GLU A 114 10.90 -6.93 -9.36
CA GLU A 114 12.21 -6.47 -9.82
C GLU A 114 12.19 -5.00 -10.20
N ARG A 115 11.16 -4.56 -10.96
CA ARG A 115 11.00 -3.15 -11.37
C ARG A 115 10.88 -2.20 -10.18
N LEU A 116 10.20 -2.63 -9.11
CA LEU A 116 10.02 -1.83 -7.89
C LEU A 116 11.17 -1.97 -6.88
N GLY A 117 12.11 -2.89 -7.10
CA GLY A 117 13.13 -3.23 -6.09
C GLY A 117 12.53 -3.89 -4.84
N MET A 118 11.39 -4.57 -4.99
CA MET A 118 10.66 -5.25 -3.93
C MET A 118 10.82 -6.77 -4.04
N ARG A 119 10.52 -7.50 -2.96
CA ARG A 119 10.43 -8.96 -3.02
C ARG A 119 9.05 -9.39 -3.57
N PRO A 120 8.96 -10.53 -4.27
CA PRO A 120 7.71 -11.08 -4.81
C PRO A 120 6.87 -11.75 -3.73
N VAL A 121 6.57 -11.01 -2.68
CA VAL A 121 5.80 -11.49 -1.53
C VAL A 121 5.00 -10.32 -0.94
N ILE A 122 3.90 -10.63 -0.26
CA ILE A 122 3.16 -9.65 0.53
C ILE A 122 4.12 -8.89 1.45
N CYS A 123 3.98 -7.57 1.49
CA CYS A 123 4.74 -6.71 2.39
C CYS A 123 3.93 -5.44 2.71
N HIS A 124 4.39 -4.70 3.73
CA HIS A 124 3.72 -3.48 4.20
C HIS A 124 3.52 -2.44 3.10
N ALA A 125 4.52 -2.26 2.24
CA ALA A 125 4.45 -1.31 1.13
C ALA A 125 3.32 -1.62 0.14
N SER A 126 2.88 -2.86 0.03
CA SER A 126 1.75 -3.23 -0.84
C SER A 126 0.47 -3.28 -0.04
N ALA A 127 0.40 -4.17 0.95
CA ALA A 127 -0.83 -4.50 1.66
C ALA A 127 -1.37 -3.38 2.55
N CYS A 128 -0.52 -2.41 2.94
CA CYS A 128 -0.93 -1.21 3.67
C CYS A 128 -0.77 0.04 2.80
N LEU A 129 0.45 0.40 2.41
CA LEU A 129 0.73 1.74 1.87
C LEU A 129 0.02 2.04 0.55
N ALA A 130 -0.27 1.03 -0.27
CA ALA A 130 -0.97 1.16 -1.55
C ALA A 130 -2.41 0.63 -1.52
N ASN A 131 -2.87 0.09 -0.38
CA ASN A 131 -4.13 -0.63 -0.27
C ASN A 131 -5.25 0.23 0.32
N TRP A 132 -5.45 1.42 -0.23
CA TRP A 132 -6.51 2.31 0.19
C TRP A 132 -6.96 3.21 -0.96
N ASN A 133 -8.22 3.62 -0.89
CA ASN A 133 -8.79 4.76 -1.58
C ASN A 133 -9.82 5.43 -0.67
N LEU A 134 -10.07 6.72 -0.86
CA LEU A 134 -11.16 7.40 -0.15
C LEU A 134 -12.50 6.98 -0.75
N ILE A 135 -13.47 6.70 0.12
CA ILE A 135 -14.86 6.45 -0.29
C ILE A 135 -15.49 7.78 -0.71
N ASP A 136 -15.39 8.79 0.16
CA ASP A 136 -15.79 10.17 -0.13
C ASP A 136 -14.57 11.09 0.01
N PRO A 137 -14.07 11.68 -1.10
CA PRO A 137 -12.96 12.62 -1.07
C PRO A 137 -13.21 13.91 -0.28
N THR A 138 -14.46 14.23 0.03
CA THR A 138 -14.84 15.42 0.82
C THR A 138 -14.78 15.17 2.33
N LEU A 139 -14.75 13.90 2.75
CA LEU A 139 -14.64 13.52 4.15
C LEU A 139 -13.17 13.37 4.57
N PRO A 140 -12.86 13.50 5.88
CA PRO A 140 -11.51 13.29 6.38
C PRO A 140 -10.97 11.88 6.08
N PHE A 141 -9.64 11.76 6.07
CA PHE A 141 -8.98 10.46 6.09
C PHE A 141 -9.26 9.80 7.45
N SER A 142 -10.03 8.72 7.44
CA SER A 142 -10.40 7.93 8.61
C SER A 142 -10.59 6.48 8.22
N PRO A 143 -10.38 5.49 9.11
CA PRO A 143 -10.59 4.08 8.78
C PRO A 143 -11.98 3.81 8.18
N ASP A 144 -13.02 4.52 8.65
CA ASP A 144 -14.39 4.35 8.15
C ASP A 144 -14.63 4.98 6.75
N ASN A 145 -13.77 5.90 6.30
CA ASN A 145 -13.82 6.53 4.98
C ASN A 145 -12.79 5.93 3.99
N LEU A 146 -12.16 4.81 4.34
CA LEU A 146 -11.24 4.09 3.46
C LEU A 146 -11.88 2.85 2.87
N GLN A 147 -11.68 2.62 1.58
CA GLN A 147 -11.93 1.34 0.92
C GLN A 147 -10.60 0.67 0.57
N LEU A 148 -10.54 -0.65 0.74
CA LEU A 148 -9.37 -1.44 0.33
C LEU A 148 -9.42 -1.72 -1.16
N ASN A 149 -8.25 -1.72 -1.79
CA ASN A 149 -8.09 -2.06 -3.21
C ASN A 149 -8.00 -3.57 -3.41
N ALA A 150 -7.39 -4.27 -2.45
CA ALA A 150 -7.20 -5.71 -2.46
C ALA A 150 -7.14 -6.26 -1.02
N PHE A 151 -6.68 -7.51 -0.84
CA PHE A 151 -6.67 -8.19 0.47
C PHE A 151 -8.03 -8.28 1.19
N LYS A 152 -9.12 -8.28 0.43
CA LYS A 152 -10.48 -8.53 0.92
C LYS A 152 -10.72 -10.05 1.00
N PHE A 153 -10.06 -10.74 1.93
CA PHE A 153 -10.21 -12.21 2.05
C PHE A 153 -11.40 -12.62 2.90
N LEU A 154 -11.77 -11.78 3.87
CA LEU A 154 -12.90 -12.03 4.75
C LEU A 154 -13.91 -10.88 4.64
N ASN A 155 -15.20 -11.22 4.59
CA ASN A 155 -16.26 -10.22 4.72
C ASN A 155 -16.45 -9.82 6.18
N SER A 156 -15.42 -9.21 6.77
CA SER A 156 -15.43 -8.81 8.18
C SER A 156 -14.82 -7.44 8.38
N ARG A 157 -15.36 -6.71 9.36
CA ARG A 157 -14.79 -5.43 9.79
C ARG A 157 -13.34 -5.59 10.26
N ALA A 158 -13.01 -6.72 10.89
CA ALA A 158 -11.66 -7.01 11.35
C ALA A 158 -10.63 -7.06 10.19
N ASN A 159 -10.96 -7.72 9.07
CA ASN A 159 -10.10 -7.72 7.88
C ASN A 159 -9.91 -6.30 7.34
N HIS A 160 -10.99 -5.53 7.24
CA HIS A 160 -10.92 -4.16 6.76
C HIS A 160 -10.06 -3.28 7.67
N TRP A 161 -10.36 -3.28 8.96
CA TRP A 161 -9.69 -2.47 9.98
C TRP A 161 -8.22 -2.80 10.17
N PHE A 162 -7.83 -4.06 9.99
CA PHE A 162 -6.42 -4.44 10.02
C PHE A 162 -5.57 -3.60 9.05
N PHE A 163 -6.09 -3.27 7.86
CA PHE A 163 -5.39 -2.45 6.89
C PHE A 163 -5.71 -0.95 7.04
N SER A 164 -6.99 -0.58 7.21
CA SER A 164 -7.40 0.83 7.22
C SER A 164 -6.97 1.58 8.49
N VAL A 165 -6.98 0.93 9.66
CA VAL A 165 -6.43 1.52 10.90
C VAL A 165 -4.92 1.65 10.80
N THR A 166 -4.23 0.65 10.23
CA THR A 166 -2.78 0.74 9.99
C THR A 166 -2.44 1.89 9.05
N ALA A 167 -3.24 2.10 7.98
CA ALA A 167 -3.10 3.25 7.11
C ALA A 167 -3.37 4.59 7.83
N GLN A 168 -4.33 4.65 8.76
CA GLN A 168 -4.54 5.82 9.61
C GLN A 168 -3.32 6.13 10.47
N VAL A 169 -2.71 5.11 11.08
CA VAL A 169 -1.49 5.30 11.86
C VAL A 169 -0.40 5.90 10.97
N GLU A 170 -0.14 5.34 9.79
CA GLU A 170 0.82 5.91 8.82
C GLU A 170 0.50 7.38 8.47
N LYS A 171 -0.78 7.70 8.26
CA LYS A 171 -1.25 9.08 7.99
C LYS A 171 -0.99 10.03 9.16
N ASP A 172 -1.10 9.57 10.39
CA ASP A 172 -0.87 10.36 11.60
C ASP A 172 0.63 10.65 11.81
N PHE A 173 1.52 9.80 11.29
CA PHE A 173 2.97 10.00 11.35
C PHE A 173 3.52 10.99 10.31
N VAL A 174 2.72 11.43 9.34
CA VAL A 174 3.16 12.35 8.27
C VAL A 174 3.85 13.61 8.78
N PRO A 175 3.31 14.33 9.80
CA PRO A 175 3.98 15.51 10.33
C PRO A 175 5.34 15.18 10.98
N CYS A 176 5.48 13.99 11.58
CA CYS A 176 6.75 13.52 12.14
C CYS A 176 7.80 13.34 11.03
N ILE A 177 7.44 12.63 9.95
CA ILE A 177 8.33 12.41 8.79
C ILE A 177 8.79 13.74 8.19
N CYS A 178 7.87 14.69 8.00
CA CYS A 178 8.20 16.02 7.49
C CYS A 178 9.17 16.77 8.43
N ASN A 179 8.97 16.67 9.75
CA ASN A 179 9.84 17.34 10.71
C ASN A 179 11.21 16.66 10.86
N ILE A 180 11.34 15.35 10.64
CA ILE A 180 12.65 14.66 10.56
C ILE A 180 13.49 15.28 9.44
N ILE A 181 12.90 15.46 8.26
CA ILE A 181 13.59 16.07 7.12
C ILE A 181 13.98 17.52 7.43
N ARG A 182 13.08 18.29 8.06
CA ARG A 182 13.39 19.67 8.50
C ARG A 182 14.54 19.70 9.51
N ALA A 183 14.53 18.82 10.50
CA ALA A 183 15.56 18.75 11.53
C ALA A 183 16.94 18.49 10.91
N VAL A 184 17.05 17.53 9.98
CA VAL A 184 18.28 17.25 9.23
C VAL A 184 18.68 18.46 8.39
N PHE A 185 17.75 19.04 7.62
CA PHE A 185 18.00 20.17 6.73
C PHE A 185 18.56 21.41 7.45
N PHE A 186 17.98 21.76 8.61
CA PHE A 186 18.41 22.89 9.43
C PHE A 186 19.70 22.58 10.20
N SER A 187 19.87 21.33 10.65
CA SER A 187 21.09 20.89 11.34
C SER A 187 22.31 21.00 10.43
N MET A 188 22.20 20.58 9.17
CA MET A 188 23.28 20.74 8.17
C MET A 188 23.65 22.20 7.88
N ARG A 189 22.82 23.17 8.28
CA ARG A 189 23.06 24.62 8.13
C ARG A 189 23.43 25.31 9.45
N ASN A 190 23.64 24.54 10.52
CA ASN A 190 23.88 25.06 11.87
C ASN A 190 22.75 25.98 12.39
N ASP A 191 21.51 25.79 11.90
CA ASP A 191 20.34 26.53 12.38
C ASP A 191 19.70 25.80 13.56
N PHE A 192 20.34 25.92 14.73
CA PHE A 192 19.95 25.18 15.93
C PHE A 192 18.56 25.55 16.46
N GLN A 193 18.07 26.78 16.21
CA GLN A 193 16.74 27.21 16.62
C GLN A 193 15.67 26.41 15.86
N HIS A 194 15.75 26.37 14.52
CA HIS A 194 14.78 25.62 13.73
C HIS A 194 14.94 24.10 13.88
N THR A 195 16.15 23.60 14.10
CA THR A 195 16.36 22.19 14.45
C THR A 195 15.66 21.83 15.76
N LYS A 196 15.81 22.64 16.82
CA LYS A 196 15.12 22.42 18.10
C LYS A 196 13.61 22.45 17.95
N MET A 197 13.07 23.40 17.19
CA MET A 197 11.63 23.47 16.90
C MET A 197 11.14 22.19 16.20
N ALA A 198 11.85 21.73 15.17
CA ALA A 198 11.50 20.50 14.45
C ALA A 198 11.54 19.25 15.37
N LEU A 199 12.54 19.14 16.24
CA LEU A 199 12.65 18.06 17.21
C LEU A 199 11.50 18.08 18.24
N ASN A 200 11.12 19.24 18.74
CA ASN A 200 9.96 19.38 19.63
C ASN A 200 8.66 18.95 18.92
N SER A 201 8.46 19.40 17.68
CA SER A 201 7.30 18.99 16.89
C SER A 201 7.26 17.47 16.63
N ILE A 202 8.41 16.81 16.45
CA ILE A 202 8.47 15.35 16.37
C ILE A 202 7.92 14.71 17.64
N VAL A 203 8.35 15.15 18.82
CA VAL A 203 7.88 14.61 20.12
C VAL A 203 6.37 14.79 20.28
N GLU A 204 5.83 15.95 19.92
CA GLU A 204 4.39 16.23 19.95
C GLU A 204 3.62 15.29 19.01
N CYS A 205 4.12 15.07 17.79
CA CYS A 205 3.50 14.18 16.81
C CYS A 205 3.47 12.73 17.29
N LEU A 206 4.58 12.23 17.86
CA LEU A 206 4.64 10.87 18.43
C LEU A 206 3.64 10.68 19.58
N THR A 207 3.48 11.71 20.41
CA THR A 207 2.51 11.71 21.52
C THR A 207 1.06 11.71 21.02
N GLN A 208 0.79 12.35 19.87
CA GLN A 208 -0.52 12.33 19.26
C GLN A 208 -0.82 10.99 18.56
N ALA A 209 0.13 10.45 17.79
CA ALA A 209 -0.01 9.17 17.08
C ALA A 209 -0.22 7.99 18.05
N THR A 210 0.35 8.04 19.26
CA THR A 210 0.12 7.04 20.31
C THR A 210 -1.32 7.02 20.84
N LYS A 211 -2.13 8.05 20.58
CA LYS A 211 -3.57 8.02 20.92
C LYS A 211 -4.36 7.17 19.94
N THR A 212 -4.00 7.19 18.65
CA THR A 212 -4.61 6.37 17.60
C THR A 212 -4.42 4.87 17.85
N MET A 213 -3.28 4.49 18.43
CA MET A 213 -2.98 3.08 18.77
C MET A 213 -3.70 2.55 20.02
N LYS A 214 -4.45 3.39 20.76
CA LYS A 214 -5.13 3.02 22.01
C LYS A 214 -6.63 2.77 21.85
N VAL A 215 -7.14 2.82 20.61
CA VAL A 215 -8.56 2.61 20.27
C VAL A 215 -8.80 1.16 19.88
#